data_AF-A0A4S4NMX1-F1
#
_entry.id   AF-A0A4S4NMX1-F1
#
_cell.length_a   1.000
_cell.length_b   1.000
_cell.length_c   1.000
_cell.angle_alpha   90.00
_cell.angle_beta   90.00
_cell.angle_gamma   90.00
#
_symmetry.space_group_name_H-M   'P 1'
#
loop_
_entity.id
_entity.type
_entity.pdbx_description
1 polymer ?
#
loop_
_entity_poly.entity_id
_entity_poly.type
_entity_poly.pdbx_seq_one_letter_code
_entity_poly.pdbx_strand_id
1 'polypeptide(L)'
;MIVLLILSVLLVAMLVYLFNQWTRNRMPSRKQRARVLREVKQEMDTWSDPLVKINREELDLFSLTQEKQILKRGTGTTAKGTFTTIFHEPVVSYSYRRYLGKKVNELLYARTADHDYVYWTENGKTRLEIDDQPVGTITGSTLLGERTGKELARIETTPRENYLPVSVGKREVAALTTHSGGTDDPLGQRAFEFIPDDLNDKEEQLLLSLAVRELVGRVVK
;
A
#
# COMPACT_ATOMS: atom_id res chain seq x y z
N MET A 1 20.61 46.69 18.59
CA MET A 1 20.90 45.38 19.22
C MET A 1 19.66 44.49 19.34
N ILE A 2 18.53 44.97 19.87
CA ILE A 2 17.30 44.16 20.06
C ILE A 2 16.77 43.57 18.74
N VAL A 3 16.74 44.34 17.65
CA VAL A 3 16.28 43.87 16.32
C VAL A 3 17.14 42.72 15.78
N LEU A 4 18.47 42.80 15.95
CA LEU A 4 19.40 41.73 15.54
C LEU A 4 19.21 40.46 16.37
N LEU A 5 18.86 40.61 17.65
CA LEU A 5 18.56 39.51 18.56
C LEU A 5 17.24 38.81 18.20
N ILE A 6 16.22 39.57 17.81
CA ILE A 6 14.95 39.02 17.34
C ILE A 6 15.16 38.27 16.01
N LEU A 7 15.91 38.85 15.08
CA LEU A 7 16.26 38.21 13.81
C LEU A 7 17.05 36.92 14.00
N SER A 8 18.01 36.88 14.93
CA SER A 8 18.80 35.68 15.20
C SER A 8 17.95 34.55 15.80
N VAL A 9 17.05 34.88 16.74
CA VAL A 9 16.12 33.90 17.32
C VAL A 9 15.16 33.35 16.27
N LEU A 10 14.60 34.20 15.40
CA LEU A 10 13.74 33.77 14.31
C LEU A 10 14.48 32.87 13.30
N LEU A 11 15.72 33.20 12.96
CA LEU A 11 16.55 32.39 12.08
C LEU A 11 16.82 31.01 12.69
N VAL A 12 17.17 30.95 13.98
CA VAL A 12 17.40 29.68 14.68
C VAL A 12 16.11 28.85 14.73
N ALA A 13 14.97 29.46 15.05
CA ALA A 13 13.68 28.78 15.05
C ALA A 13 13.31 28.23 13.66
N MET A 14 13.56 29.01 12.59
CA MET A 14 13.36 28.58 11.22
C MET A 14 14.28 27.41 10.83
N LEU A 15 15.56 27.46 11.21
CA LEU A 15 16.51 26.38 10.96
C LEU A 15 16.13 25.09 11.70
N VAL A 16 15.71 25.19 12.96
CA VAL A 16 15.22 24.04 13.75
C VAL A 16 13.96 23.45 13.10
N TYR A 17 13.02 24.29 12.66
CA TYR A 17 11.82 23.83 11.95
C TYR A 17 12.16 23.09 10.65
N LEU A 18 13.04 23.66 9.81
CA LEU A 18 13.48 23.04 8.56
C LEU A 18 14.24 21.73 8.81
N PHE A 19 15.10 21.69 9.83
CA PHE A 19 15.84 20.48 10.21
C PHE A 19 14.90 19.37 10.71
N ASN A 20 13.88 19.73 11.50
CA ASN A 20 12.87 18.79 11.97
C ASN A 20 12.03 18.24 10.80
N GLN A 21 11.63 19.08 9.84
CA GLN A 21 10.94 18.65 8.62
C GLN A 21 11.80 17.68 7.78
N TRP A 22 13.09 17.99 7.63
CA TRP A 22 14.01 17.14 6.86
C TRP A 22 14.27 15.78 7.51
N THR A 23 14.48 15.75 8.83
CA THR A 23 14.74 14.50 9.57
C THR A 23 13.49 13.64 9.67
N ARG A 24 12.30 14.22 9.87
CA ARG A 24 11.03 13.50 9.91
C ARG A 24 10.68 12.82 8.60
N ASN A 25 11.15 13.35 7.47
CA ASN A 25 10.82 12.82 6.16
C ASN A 25 11.88 11.90 5.56
N ARG A 26 12.87 11.50 6.35
CA ARG A 26 13.82 10.44 5.98
C ARG A 26 13.30 9.06 6.38
N MET A 27 13.74 8.06 5.63
CA MET A 27 13.39 6.68 5.89
C MET A 27 13.87 6.25 7.28
N PRO A 28 13.00 5.64 8.11
CA PRO A 28 13.40 5.17 9.44
C PRO A 28 14.45 4.06 9.34
N SER A 29 15.39 4.07 10.29
CA SER A 29 16.35 2.98 10.45
C SER A 29 15.66 1.67 10.85
N ARG A 30 16.32 0.53 10.65
CA ARG A 30 15.78 -0.80 11.02
C ARG A 30 15.26 -0.86 12.47
N LYS A 31 15.97 -0.22 13.41
CA LYS A 31 15.58 -0.16 14.83
C LYS A 31 14.30 0.66 15.08
N GLN A 32 14.01 1.62 14.20
CA GLN A 32 12.84 2.51 14.32
C GLN A 32 11.61 1.96 13.60
N ARG A 33 11.75 0.99 12.68
CA ARG A 33 10.63 0.47 11.88
C ARG A 33 9.50 -0.10 12.72
N ALA A 34 9.82 -0.88 13.76
CA ALA A 34 8.81 -1.42 14.66
C ALA A 34 8.02 -0.32 15.40
N ARG A 35 8.68 0.79 15.72
CA ARG A 35 7.99 1.96 16.30
C ARG A 35 7.10 2.64 15.27
N VAL A 36 7.61 2.91 14.07
CA VAL A 36 6.84 3.55 12.99
C VAL A 36 5.63 2.69 12.60
N LEU A 37 5.79 1.37 12.51
CA LEU A 37 4.70 0.46 12.21
C LEU A 37 3.63 0.49 13.31
N ARG A 38 4.02 0.49 14.59
CA ARG A 38 3.06 0.66 15.70
C ARG A 38 2.31 2.00 15.64
N GLU A 39 3.00 3.10 15.36
CA GLU A 39 2.37 4.41 15.18
C GLU A 39 1.36 4.39 14.02
N VAL A 40 1.69 3.74 12.90
CA VAL A 40 0.78 3.60 11.75
C VAL A 40 -0.42 2.71 12.08
N LYS A 41 -0.22 1.58 12.78
CA LYS A 41 -1.31 0.70 13.23
C LYS A 41 -2.27 1.47 14.15
N GLN A 42 -1.74 2.19 15.15
CA GLN A 42 -2.54 3.01 16.07
C GLN A 42 -3.29 4.15 15.38
N GLU A 43 -2.64 4.83 14.41
CA GLU A 43 -3.33 5.85 13.62
C GLU A 43 -4.50 5.20 12.87
N MET A 44 -4.26 4.06 12.20
CA MET A 44 -5.29 3.33 11.47
C MET A 44 -6.48 2.96 12.35
N ASP A 45 -6.24 2.39 13.53
CA ASP A 45 -7.29 2.02 14.50
C ASP A 45 -8.23 3.20 14.87
N THR A 46 -7.77 4.43 14.70
CA THR A 46 -8.56 5.63 15.02
C THR A 46 -9.45 6.10 13.85
N TRP A 47 -9.09 5.82 12.59
CA TRP A 47 -9.80 6.36 11.42
C TRP A 47 -10.41 5.30 10.50
N SER A 48 -9.89 4.06 10.49
CA SER A 48 -10.44 2.96 9.68
C SER A 48 -11.72 2.43 10.31
N ASP A 49 -12.73 2.18 9.49
CA ASP A 49 -13.93 1.47 9.93
C ASP A 49 -13.62 -0.01 10.18
N PRO A 50 -14.48 -0.73 10.93
CA PRO A 50 -14.37 -2.17 11.06
C PRO A 50 -14.40 -2.85 9.68
N LEU A 51 -13.37 -3.63 9.38
CA LEU A 51 -13.23 -4.31 8.10
C LEU A 51 -14.07 -5.58 8.06
N VAL A 52 -14.74 -5.81 6.93
CA VAL A 52 -15.46 -7.05 6.65
C VAL A 52 -14.46 -8.12 6.20
N LYS A 53 -14.73 -9.36 6.61
CA LYS A 53 -13.92 -10.50 6.18
C LYS A 53 -14.04 -10.67 4.67
N ILE A 54 -12.89 -10.70 4.02
CA ILE A 54 -12.82 -10.99 2.59
C ILE A 54 -13.06 -12.49 2.46
N ASN A 55 -14.22 -12.85 1.95
CA ASN A 55 -14.48 -14.19 1.45
C ASN A 55 -14.39 -14.17 -0.09
N ARG A 56 -14.54 -15.33 -0.72
CA ARG A 56 -14.55 -15.43 -2.19
C ARG A 56 -15.58 -14.50 -2.84
N GLU A 57 -16.77 -14.39 -2.27
CA GLU A 57 -17.84 -13.55 -2.79
C GLU A 57 -17.42 -12.06 -2.72
N GLU A 58 -16.81 -11.64 -1.61
CA GLU A 58 -16.26 -10.29 -1.46
C GLU A 58 -15.08 -9.99 -2.39
N LEU A 59 -14.27 -11.00 -2.75
CA LEU A 59 -13.23 -10.82 -3.77
C LEU A 59 -13.83 -10.52 -5.15
N ASP A 60 -14.90 -11.22 -5.53
CA ASP A 60 -15.63 -10.94 -6.77
C ASP A 60 -16.31 -9.56 -6.74
N LEU A 61 -16.70 -9.12 -5.54
CA LEU A 61 -17.33 -7.83 -5.30
C LEU A 61 -16.33 -6.70 -4.98
N PHE A 62 -15.03 -7.00 -4.91
CA PHE A 62 -14.01 -6.03 -4.55
C PHE A 62 -14.03 -4.89 -5.56
N SER A 63 -14.23 -3.65 -5.10
CA SER A 63 -14.31 -2.49 -5.97
C SER A 63 -12.98 -1.74 -6.03
N LEU A 64 -12.74 -1.07 -7.16
CA LEU A 64 -11.70 -0.05 -7.26
C LEU A 64 -12.02 1.21 -6.46
N THR A 65 -13.28 1.38 -6.06
CA THR A 65 -13.74 2.54 -5.29
C THR A 65 -13.06 2.59 -3.92
N GLN A 66 -12.78 3.83 -3.48
CA GLN A 66 -12.16 4.10 -2.20
C GLN A 66 -12.95 5.12 -1.42
N GLU A 67 -13.07 4.89 -0.12
CA GLU A 67 -13.59 5.83 0.84
C GLU A 67 -12.45 6.42 1.69
N LYS A 68 -12.72 7.60 2.26
CA LYS A 68 -11.80 8.32 3.16
C LYS A 68 -10.39 8.57 2.58
N GLN A 69 -10.29 8.64 1.25
CA GLN A 69 -9.02 8.86 0.57
C GLN A 69 -8.45 10.24 0.89
N ILE A 70 -7.25 10.27 1.47
CA ILE A 70 -6.49 11.49 1.72
C ILE A 70 -5.12 11.33 1.09
N LEU A 71 -4.85 12.08 0.02
CA LEU A 71 -3.54 12.18 -0.61
C LEU A 71 -2.93 13.55 -0.31
N LYS A 72 -1.76 13.56 0.34
CA LYS A 72 -0.98 14.79 0.59
C LYS A 72 0.34 14.71 -0.16
N ARG A 73 0.57 15.69 -1.04
CA ARG A 73 1.83 15.88 -1.78
C ARG A 73 2.56 17.10 -1.19
N GLY A 74 3.87 17.01 -1.01
CA GLY A 74 4.69 18.07 -0.40
C GLY A 74 6.16 17.66 -0.32
N THR A 75 6.81 17.87 0.83
CA THR A 75 8.18 17.37 1.09
C THR A 75 8.27 15.85 1.05
N GLY A 76 7.14 15.14 1.08
CA GLY A 76 6.98 13.72 0.76
C GLY A 76 5.54 13.46 0.28
N THR A 77 5.22 12.20 0.06
CA THR A 77 3.86 11.78 -0.33
C THR A 77 3.29 10.90 0.77
N THR A 78 2.14 11.25 1.31
CA THR A 78 1.39 10.37 2.21
C THR A 78 0.01 10.13 1.63
N ALA A 79 -0.45 8.90 1.65
CA ALA A 79 -1.81 8.55 1.26
C ALA A 79 -2.43 7.63 2.30
N LYS A 80 -3.73 7.74 2.53
CA LYS A 80 -4.50 6.76 3.28
C LYS A 80 -5.89 6.64 2.69
N GLY A 81 -6.51 5.49 2.85
CA GLY A 81 -7.85 5.22 2.33
C GLY A 81 -8.31 3.82 2.66
N THR A 82 -9.56 3.53 2.35
CA THR A 82 -10.17 2.21 2.50
C THR A 82 -10.79 1.81 1.16
N PHE A 83 -10.37 0.67 0.62
CA PHE A 83 -11.06 0.03 -0.51
C PHE A 83 -12.34 -0.65 -0.01
N THR A 84 -13.38 -0.54 -0.80
CA THR A 84 -14.69 -1.12 -0.49
C THR A 84 -15.12 -2.13 -1.54
N THR A 85 -16.14 -2.90 -1.24
CA THR A 85 -16.88 -3.70 -2.23
C THR A 85 -17.79 -2.79 -3.06
N ILE A 86 -18.43 -3.35 -4.09
CA ILE A 86 -19.48 -2.64 -4.83
C ILE A 86 -20.72 -2.32 -3.96
N PHE A 87 -20.82 -2.93 -2.77
CA PHE A 87 -21.85 -2.65 -1.77
C PHE A 87 -21.36 -1.70 -0.67
N HIS A 88 -20.23 -1.00 -0.88
CA HIS A 88 -19.63 -0.06 0.07
C HIS A 88 -19.18 -0.70 1.39
N GLU A 89 -18.89 -2.00 1.40
CA GLU A 89 -18.35 -2.66 2.58
C GLU A 89 -16.83 -2.51 2.63
N PRO A 90 -16.24 -2.02 3.73
CA PRO A 90 -14.80 -1.79 3.83
C PRO A 90 -14.05 -3.12 3.93
N VAL A 91 -13.12 -3.37 3.00
CA VAL A 91 -12.39 -4.66 2.91
C VAL A 91 -10.89 -4.51 3.14
N VAL A 92 -10.29 -3.40 2.69
CA VAL A 92 -8.86 -3.14 2.87
C VAL A 92 -8.65 -1.69 3.27
N SER A 93 -8.05 -1.44 4.43
CA SER A 93 -7.53 -0.11 4.78
C SER A 93 -6.03 -0.04 4.54
N TYR A 94 -5.55 1.09 4.04
CA TYR A 94 -4.12 1.29 3.79
C TYR A 94 -3.60 2.65 4.27
N SER A 95 -2.31 2.67 4.59
CA SER A 95 -1.52 3.86 4.87
C SER A 95 -0.21 3.78 4.10
N TYR A 96 0.05 4.80 3.29
CA TYR A 96 1.21 4.94 2.43
C TYR A 96 2.01 6.16 2.83
N ARG A 97 3.33 6.00 2.87
CA ARG A 97 4.27 7.08 3.12
C ARG A 97 5.53 6.93 2.29
N ARG A 98 5.79 7.91 1.43
CA ARG A 98 7.04 8.08 0.70
C ARG A 98 7.99 9.01 1.44
N TYR A 99 9.22 8.54 1.61
CA TYR A 99 10.31 9.27 2.25
C TYR A 99 11.22 9.94 1.20
N LEU A 100 11.93 10.98 1.63
CA LEU A 100 12.93 11.67 0.83
C LEU A 100 14.13 10.75 0.53
N GLY A 101 14.61 10.80 -0.71
CA GLY A 101 15.80 10.07 -1.16
C GLY A 101 15.99 10.15 -2.67
N LYS A 102 17.20 9.82 -3.14
CA LYS A 102 17.49 9.76 -4.59
C LYS A 102 16.76 8.59 -5.28
N LYS A 103 16.51 7.52 -4.53
CA LYS A 103 15.76 6.33 -4.96
C LYS A 103 14.45 6.24 -4.19
N VAL A 104 13.53 5.42 -4.69
CA VAL A 104 12.24 5.17 -4.03
C VAL A 104 12.47 4.57 -2.65
N ASN A 105 11.99 5.27 -1.63
CA ASN A 105 11.97 4.87 -0.23
C ASN A 105 10.57 5.09 0.30
N GLU A 106 9.88 4.06 0.75
CA GLU A 106 8.47 4.14 1.14
C GLU A 106 8.09 3.02 2.11
N LEU A 107 7.04 3.30 2.87
CA LEU A 107 6.30 2.35 3.68
C LEU A 107 4.88 2.30 3.11
N LEU A 108 4.42 1.12 2.74
CA LEU A 108 3.00 0.84 2.58
C LEU A 108 2.60 -0.15 3.67
N TYR A 109 1.55 0.18 4.40
CA TYR A 109 0.88 -0.70 5.33
C TYR A 109 -0.55 -0.87 4.84
N ALA A 110 -1.01 -2.11 4.73
CA ALA A 110 -2.39 -2.42 4.43
C ALA A 110 -2.90 -3.49 5.39
N ARG A 111 -4.18 -3.46 5.69
CA ARG A 111 -4.85 -4.38 6.61
C ARG A 111 -6.17 -4.84 6.00
N THR A 112 -6.44 -6.13 6.09
CA THR A 112 -7.77 -6.75 5.91
C THR A 112 -8.31 -7.17 7.28
N ALA A 113 -9.53 -7.72 7.34
CA ALA A 113 -10.07 -8.24 8.59
C ALA A 113 -9.21 -9.36 9.20
N ASP A 114 -8.50 -10.13 8.38
CA ASP A 114 -7.76 -11.32 8.82
C ASP A 114 -6.23 -11.17 8.74
N HIS A 115 -5.71 -10.24 7.92
CA HIS A 115 -4.27 -10.14 7.63
C HIS A 115 -3.72 -8.70 7.63
N ASP A 116 -2.50 -8.54 8.12
CA ASP A 116 -1.70 -7.32 8.01
C ASP A 116 -0.61 -7.49 6.93
N TYR A 117 -0.49 -6.53 6.02
CA TYR A 117 0.51 -6.49 4.96
C TYR A 117 1.44 -5.28 5.12
N VAL A 118 2.75 -5.52 5.23
CA VAL A 118 3.75 -4.46 5.39
C VAL A 118 4.74 -4.52 4.24
N TYR A 119 4.86 -3.42 3.51
CA TYR A 119 5.79 -3.26 2.40
C TYR A 119 6.83 -2.21 2.75
N TRP A 120 8.08 -2.64 2.86
CA TRP A 120 9.22 -1.76 3.03
C TRP A 120 10.00 -1.66 1.73
N THR A 121 9.90 -0.52 1.05
CA THR A 121 10.71 -0.26 -0.15
C THR A 121 11.94 0.56 0.25
N GLU A 122 13.12 -0.02 0.05
CA GLU A 122 14.41 0.64 0.27
C GLU A 122 15.20 0.67 -1.02
N ASN A 123 15.60 1.85 -1.45
CA ASN A 123 16.39 2.02 -2.67
C ASN A 123 15.75 1.32 -3.89
N GLY A 124 14.43 1.30 -3.97
CA GLY A 124 13.65 0.64 -5.02
C GLY A 124 13.45 -0.87 -4.87
N LYS A 125 13.93 -1.50 -3.78
CA LYS A 125 13.68 -2.91 -3.48
C LYS A 125 12.63 -3.03 -2.39
N THR A 126 11.53 -3.71 -2.67
CA THR A 126 10.42 -3.87 -1.72
C THR A 126 10.52 -5.21 -1.01
N ARG A 127 10.49 -5.21 0.32
CA ARG A 127 10.27 -6.41 1.15
C ARG A 127 8.82 -6.45 1.60
N LEU A 128 8.21 -7.63 1.55
CA LEU A 128 6.86 -7.92 2.01
C LEU A 128 6.92 -8.76 3.29
N GLU A 129 6.19 -8.30 4.30
CA GLU A 129 5.85 -9.04 5.50
C GLU A 129 4.33 -9.19 5.57
N ILE A 130 3.85 -10.40 5.87
CA ILE A 130 2.43 -10.70 6.12
C ILE A 130 2.33 -11.20 7.55
N ASP A 131 1.47 -10.60 8.36
CA ASP A 131 1.28 -10.94 9.79
C ASP A 131 2.60 -10.98 10.57
N ASP A 132 3.42 -9.95 10.38
CA ASP A 132 4.76 -9.79 10.96
C ASP A 132 5.77 -10.89 10.56
N GLN A 133 5.43 -11.76 9.59
CA GLN A 133 6.31 -12.79 9.03
C GLN A 133 6.90 -12.36 7.68
N PRO A 134 8.23 -12.48 7.46
CA PRO A 134 8.84 -12.15 6.19
C PRO A 134 8.44 -13.16 5.11
N VAL A 135 7.75 -12.70 4.07
CA VAL A 135 7.30 -13.54 2.96
C VAL A 135 8.30 -13.50 1.81
N GLY A 136 8.82 -12.32 1.47
CA GLY A 136 9.75 -12.20 0.35
C GLY A 136 10.03 -10.78 -0.12
N THR A 137 10.59 -10.68 -1.31
CA THR A 137 10.91 -9.41 -1.96
C THR A 137 10.18 -9.26 -3.28
N ILE A 138 9.63 -8.07 -3.53
CA ILE A 138 8.96 -7.73 -4.77
C ILE A 138 9.94 -6.96 -5.67
N THR A 139 10.18 -7.50 -6.86
CA THR A 139 10.97 -6.85 -7.92
C THR A 139 10.07 -6.61 -9.12
N GLY A 140 9.80 -5.34 -9.44
CA GLY A 140 8.80 -4.99 -10.45
C GLY A 140 7.41 -5.43 -10.00
N SER A 141 6.86 -6.41 -10.73
CA SER A 141 5.54 -7.02 -10.49
C SER A 141 5.61 -8.46 -10.00
N THR A 142 6.80 -8.98 -9.67
CA THR A 142 7.01 -10.36 -9.24
C THR A 142 7.43 -10.41 -7.76
N LEU A 143 6.75 -11.26 -6.98
CA LEU A 143 7.11 -11.60 -5.61
C LEU A 143 7.99 -12.85 -5.60
N LEU A 144 9.20 -12.69 -5.04
CA LEU A 144 10.16 -13.77 -4.83
C LEU A 144 10.19 -14.15 -3.35
N GLY A 145 10.09 -15.44 -3.04
CA GLY A 145 10.05 -15.91 -1.65
C GLY A 145 11.38 -15.70 -0.92
N GLU A 146 11.32 -15.25 0.34
CA GLU A 146 12.49 -14.88 1.14
C GLU A 146 13.50 -16.04 1.27
N ARG A 147 12.99 -17.26 1.52
CA ARG A 147 13.83 -18.44 1.77
C ARG A 147 14.33 -19.11 0.50
N THR A 148 13.50 -19.16 -0.54
CA THR A 148 13.77 -19.97 -1.73
C THR A 148 14.31 -19.14 -2.89
N GLY A 149 14.10 -17.82 -2.88
CA GLY A 149 14.33 -16.95 -4.03
C GLY A 149 13.46 -17.28 -5.26
N LYS A 150 12.54 -18.25 -5.13
CA LYS A 150 11.65 -18.66 -6.21
C LYS A 150 10.47 -17.72 -6.31
N GLU A 151 9.94 -17.58 -7.51
CA GLU A 151 8.70 -16.88 -7.76
C GLU A 151 7.54 -17.51 -6.97
N LEU A 152 6.88 -16.69 -6.15
CA LEU A 152 5.67 -17.05 -5.43
C LEU A 152 4.43 -16.57 -6.16
N ALA A 153 4.46 -15.34 -6.67
CA ALA A 153 3.35 -14.74 -7.38
C ALA A 153 3.82 -13.60 -8.30
N ARG A 154 2.99 -13.24 -9.28
CA ARG A 154 3.28 -12.18 -10.26
C ARG A 154 2.00 -11.53 -10.77
N ILE A 155 2.05 -10.21 -10.98
CA ILE A 155 1.12 -9.50 -11.86
C ILE A 155 1.82 -9.32 -13.20
N GLU A 156 1.18 -9.73 -14.29
CA GLU A 156 1.73 -9.51 -15.63
C GLU A 156 1.87 -8.01 -15.92
N THR A 157 2.94 -7.63 -16.61
CA THR A 157 3.19 -6.20 -16.93
C THR A 157 2.47 -5.75 -18.20
N THR A 158 2.10 -6.70 -19.05
CA THR A 158 1.42 -6.44 -20.31
C THR A 158 -0.06 -6.77 -20.15
N PRO A 159 -0.97 -5.79 -20.31
CA PRO A 159 -2.40 -6.06 -20.29
C PRO A 159 -2.81 -7.07 -21.37
N ARG A 160 -3.69 -7.99 -21.00
CA ARG A 160 -4.53 -8.73 -21.95
C ARG A 160 -5.83 -7.93 -22.06
N GLU A 161 -6.00 -7.23 -23.16
CA GLU A 161 -7.11 -6.28 -23.36
C GLU A 161 -7.14 -5.22 -22.25
N ASN A 162 -8.07 -5.34 -21.29
CA ASN A 162 -8.28 -4.38 -20.21
C ASN A 162 -7.90 -4.93 -18.83
N TYR A 163 -7.12 -6.01 -18.76
CA TYR A 163 -6.83 -6.69 -17.50
C TYR A 163 -5.37 -7.13 -17.38
N LEU A 164 -4.86 -7.17 -16.15
CA LEU A 164 -3.54 -7.69 -15.79
C LEU A 164 -3.73 -9.04 -15.09
N PRO A 165 -3.39 -10.16 -15.76
CA PRO A 165 -3.38 -11.45 -15.12
C PRO A 165 -2.49 -11.47 -13.87
N VAL A 166 -2.99 -12.12 -12.82
CA VAL A 166 -2.26 -12.38 -11.58
C VAL A 166 -2.10 -13.88 -11.43
N SER A 167 -0.86 -14.32 -11.25
CA SER A 167 -0.53 -15.74 -11.07
C SER A 167 0.11 -15.99 -9.72
N VAL A 168 -0.23 -17.12 -9.10
CA VAL A 168 0.45 -17.67 -7.93
C VAL A 168 1.12 -18.98 -8.33
N GLY A 169 2.43 -19.05 -8.18
CA GLY A 169 3.26 -20.14 -8.72
C GLY A 169 3.15 -20.23 -10.24
N LYS A 170 2.45 -21.25 -10.74
CA LYS A 170 2.21 -21.47 -12.18
C LYS A 170 0.73 -21.34 -12.57
N ARG A 171 -0.13 -20.97 -11.62
CA ARG A 171 -1.58 -20.92 -11.79
C ARG A 171 -2.02 -19.47 -11.85
N GLU A 172 -2.82 -19.13 -12.86
CA GLU A 172 -3.50 -17.84 -12.92
C GLU A 172 -4.67 -17.87 -11.91
N VAL A 173 -4.69 -16.91 -10.99
CA VAL A 173 -5.63 -16.87 -9.87
C VAL A 173 -6.50 -15.61 -9.85
N ALA A 174 -6.19 -14.61 -10.67
CA ALA A 174 -7.07 -13.47 -10.89
C ALA A 174 -6.70 -12.72 -12.17
N ALA A 175 -7.55 -11.77 -12.56
CA ALA A 175 -7.24 -10.74 -13.55
C ALA A 175 -7.64 -9.37 -13.01
N LEU A 176 -6.68 -8.48 -12.79
CA LEU A 176 -6.89 -7.14 -12.23
C LEU A 176 -7.24 -6.16 -13.35
N THR A 177 -8.37 -5.47 -13.28
CA THR A 177 -8.74 -4.46 -14.28
C THR A 177 -7.69 -3.35 -14.41
N THR A 178 -7.44 -2.84 -15.61
CA THR A 178 -6.53 -1.71 -15.89
C THR A 178 -7.26 -0.38 -15.98
N HIS A 179 -8.55 -0.38 -16.30
CA HIS A 179 -9.37 0.82 -16.32
C HIS A 179 -9.86 1.10 -14.90
N SER A 180 -9.47 2.25 -14.35
CA SER A 180 -10.28 2.92 -13.35
C SER A 180 -11.35 3.70 -14.11
N GLY A 181 -12.60 3.26 -14.05
CA GLY A 181 -13.73 4.05 -14.53
C GLY A 181 -13.60 5.50 -14.07
N GLY A 182 -13.90 6.44 -14.97
CA GLY A 182 -13.97 7.85 -14.60
C GLY A 182 -14.94 8.07 -13.45
N THR A 183 -14.88 9.24 -12.83
CA THR A 183 -15.75 9.68 -11.73
C THR A 183 -17.27 9.61 -11.99
N ASP A 184 -17.68 9.19 -13.19
CA ASP A 184 -19.07 9.12 -13.67
C ASP A 184 -19.64 7.68 -13.72
N ASP A 185 -18.93 6.66 -13.21
CA ASP A 185 -19.50 5.30 -13.08
C ASP A 185 -20.11 5.11 -11.68
N PRO A 186 -21.45 5.24 -11.51
CA PRO A 186 -22.10 5.18 -10.20
C PRO A 186 -22.08 3.78 -9.57
N LEU A 187 -21.70 2.76 -10.33
CA LEU A 187 -21.53 1.39 -9.87
C LEU A 187 -20.03 1.11 -9.87
N GLY A 188 -19.40 1.16 -8.70
CA GLY A 188 -17.96 0.99 -8.56
C GLY A 188 -17.45 -0.21 -9.36
N GLN A 189 -16.45 0.00 -10.22
CA GLN A 189 -15.93 -1.07 -11.06
C GLN A 189 -15.25 -2.15 -10.22
N ARG A 190 -15.54 -3.41 -10.52
CA ARG A 190 -14.88 -4.56 -9.88
C ARG A 190 -13.38 -4.49 -10.17
N ALA A 191 -12.56 -4.70 -9.15
CA ALA A 191 -11.12 -4.74 -9.29
C ALA A 191 -10.66 -6.02 -10.00
N PHE A 192 -11.40 -7.12 -9.81
CA PHE A 192 -11.11 -8.41 -10.42
C PHE A 192 -12.20 -8.79 -11.43
N GLU A 193 -11.79 -9.29 -12.60
CA GLU A 193 -12.70 -9.82 -13.61
C GLU A 193 -13.00 -11.31 -13.38
N PHE A 194 -12.04 -12.03 -12.79
CA PHE A 194 -12.13 -13.46 -12.56
C PHE A 194 -11.40 -13.84 -11.28
N ILE A 195 -11.98 -14.77 -10.53
CA ILE A 195 -11.39 -15.46 -9.37
C ILE A 195 -11.80 -16.95 -9.45
N PRO A 196 -10.85 -17.90 -9.40
CA PRO A 196 -11.17 -19.33 -9.37
C PRO A 196 -11.99 -19.75 -8.15
N ASP A 197 -12.90 -20.70 -8.36
CA ASP A 197 -13.74 -21.28 -7.31
C ASP A 197 -12.97 -22.02 -6.20
N ASP A 198 -11.80 -22.54 -6.55
CA ASP A 198 -10.94 -23.36 -5.69
C ASP A 198 -9.72 -22.59 -5.15
N LEU A 199 -9.82 -21.27 -5.06
CA LEU A 199 -8.78 -20.43 -4.49
C LEU A 199 -8.56 -20.81 -3.02
N ASN A 200 -7.33 -21.20 -2.66
CA ASN A 200 -6.99 -21.47 -1.26
C ASN A 200 -6.48 -20.22 -0.54
N ASP A 201 -6.51 -20.27 0.79
CA ASP A 201 -6.13 -19.15 1.68
C ASP A 201 -4.74 -18.57 1.36
N LYS A 202 -3.78 -19.42 0.97
CA LYS A 202 -2.43 -18.97 0.64
C LYS A 202 -2.37 -18.24 -0.68
N GLU A 203 -3.09 -18.73 -1.69
CA GLU A 203 -3.19 -18.04 -2.98
C GLU A 203 -3.93 -16.72 -2.83
N GLU A 204 -4.99 -16.69 -2.04
CA GLU A 204 -5.73 -15.47 -1.69
C GLU A 204 -4.81 -14.43 -1.03
N GLN A 205 -4.05 -14.82 0.01
CA GLN A 205 -3.11 -13.92 0.67
C GLN A 205 -2.08 -13.33 -0.29
N LEU A 206 -1.52 -14.16 -1.17
CA LEU A 206 -0.52 -13.71 -2.14
C LEU A 206 -1.14 -12.83 -3.23
N LEU A 207 -2.34 -13.16 -3.71
CA LEU A 207 -3.12 -12.36 -4.63
C LEU A 207 -3.38 -10.97 -4.05
N LEU A 208 -3.98 -10.90 -2.86
CA LEU A 208 -4.27 -9.65 -2.16
C LEU A 208 -3.00 -8.82 -1.93
N SER A 209 -1.88 -9.46 -1.57
CA SER A 209 -0.63 -8.74 -1.35
C SER A 209 -0.14 -7.99 -2.62
N LEU A 210 -0.28 -8.61 -3.79
CA LEU A 210 0.12 -7.98 -5.04
C LEU A 210 -0.92 -6.96 -5.51
N ALA A 211 -2.20 -7.31 -5.45
CA ALA A 211 -3.30 -6.46 -5.89
C ALA A 211 -3.35 -5.16 -5.09
N VAL A 212 -3.31 -5.23 -3.75
CA VAL A 212 -3.35 -4.04 -2.89
C VAL A 212 -2.17 -3.11 -3.18
N ARG A 213 -0.96 -3.66 -3.34
CA ARG A 213 0.20 -2.84 -3.68
C ARG A 213 0.03 -2.15 -5.03
N GLU A 214 -0.49 -2.85 -6.04
CA GLU A 214 -0.72 -2.30 -7.37
C GLU A 214 -1.79 -1.21 -7.34
N LEU A 215 -2.92 -1.47 -6.68
CA LEU A 215 -4.03 -0.50 -6.54
C LEU A 215 -3.58 0.76 -5.81
N VAL A 216 -2.89 0.65 -4.67
CA VAL A 216 -2.35 1.81 -3.97
C VAL A 216 -1.29 2.51 -4.82
N GLY A 217 -0.48 1.76 -5.55
CA GLY A 217 0.49 2.28 -6.52
C GLY A 217 -0.15 3.18 -7.58
N ARG A 218 -1.34 2.83 -8.07
CA ARG A 218 -2.10 3.65 -9.03
C ARG A 218 -2.63 4.94 -8.41
N VAL A 219 -2.99 4.90 -7.12
CA VAL A 219 -3.48 6.07 -6.38
C VAL A 219 -2.38 7.11 -6.13
N VAL A 220 -1.15 6.66 -5.85
CA VAL A 220 -0.07 7.56 -5.39
C VAL A 220 0.80 8.11 -6.52
N LYS A 221 0.78 7.48 -7.70
CA LYS A 221 1.45 7.96 -8.92
C LYS A 221 0.85 9.29 -9.38
#